data_AF-A0A8I6ACB2-F1
#
_entry.id   AF-A0A8I6ACB2-F1
#
_cell.length_a   1.000
_cell.length_b   1.000
_cell.length_c   1.000
_cell.angle_alpha   90.00
_cell.angle_beta   90.00
_cell.angle_gamma   90.00
#
_symmetry.space_group_name_H-M   'P 1'
#
loop_
_entity.id
_entity.type
_entity.pdbx_description
1 polymer ?
#
loop_
_entity_poly.entity_id
_entity_poly.type
_entity_poly.pdbx_seq_one_letter_code
_entity_poly.pdbx_strand_id
1 'polypeptide(L)'
;MSLQLPSLSTWLDMKKSSAGTLLMLLMSNILLWENVASVPRHASGAGRGEMSLHGLLDHAIILAHNVTELIAEMNSVFLEDVLYKPGRWFPERDLTACHRSPFTIAVSKEGTQQRLGVFLVKEMIGMLETWTFSLYHIANEMSHMEEPPDEIISRAKNIEEKIKELMDVLKGILNKIQPGSPENERFPMWNELAYLRSPDEERRHFAFTNLFQCLLQDSRKFDSKVRLLKCRLIYNRDC
;
A
#
# COMPACT_ATOMS: atom_id res chain seq x y z
N MET A 1 4.42 -63.19 -57.68
CA MET A 1 5.00 -63.37 -56.33
C MET A 1 3.90 -63.09 -55.33
N SER A 2 3.40 -64.13 -54.69
CA SER A 2 2.27 -64.07 -53.76
C SER A 2 2.73 -63.41 -52.45
N LEU A 3 2.22 -62.21 -52.13
CA LEU A 3 2.41 -61.58 -50.83
C LEU A 3 1.31 -62.06 -49.90
N GLN A 4 1.70 -62.85 -48.90
CA GLN A 4 0.83 -63.40 -47.87
C GLN A 4 0.43 -62.28 -46.89
N LEU A 5 -0.86 -61.98 -46.80
CA LEU A 5 -1.39 -61.06 -45.80
C LEU A 5 -1.35 -61.73 -44.41
N PRO A 6 -0.93 -61.03 -43.34
CA PRO A 6 -0.91 -61.60 -41.99
C PRO A 6 -2.33 -61.76 -41.42
N SER A 7 -2.52 -62.79 -40.60
CA SER A 7 -3.83 -63.17 -40.03
C SER A 7 -4.37 -62.14 -39.03
N LEU A 8 -5.70 -62.12 -38.83
CA LEU A 8 -6.40 -61.20 -37.92
C LEU A 8 -5.84 -61.17 -36.47
N SER A 9 -5.17 -62.25 -36.04
CA SER A 9 -4.54 -62.36 -34.72
C SER A 9 -3.42 -61.34 -34.50
N THR A 10 -2.60 -61.05 -35.51
CA THR A 10 -1.46 -60.12 -35.37
C THR A 10 -1.90 -58.66 -35.24
N TRP A 11 -3.10 -58.32 -35.72
CA TRP A 11 -3.69 -56.98 -35.54
C TRP A 11 -4.26 -56.77 -34.13
N LEU A 12 -4.78 -57.83 -33.50
CA LEU A 12 -5.29 -57.79 -32.13
C LEU A 12 -4.16 -57.63 -31.10
N ASP A 13 -3.00 -58.26 -31.33
CA ASP A 13 -1.85 -58.14 -30.44
C ASP A 13 -1.18 -56.76 -30.50
N MET A 14 -1.14 -56.12 -31.68
CA MET A 14 -0.56 -54.78 -31.83
C MET A 14 -1.44 -53.69 -31.19
N LYS A 15 -2.77 -53.86 -31.22
CA LYS A 15 -3.72 -52.94 -30.57
C LYS A 15 -3.73 -53.08 -29.03
N LYS A 16 -3.44 -54.27 -28.52
CA LYS A 16 -3.40 -54.55 -27.08
C LYS A 16 -2.11 -54.02 -26.41
N SER A 17 -1.00 -54.00 -27.13
CA SER A 17 0.29 -53.48 -26.64
C SER A 17 0.35 -51.94 -26.56
N SER A 18 -0.24 -51.25 -27.55
CA SER A 18 -0.30 -49.78 -27.57
C SER A 18 -1.19 -49.20 -26.46
N ALA A 19 -2.35 -49.80 -26.20
CA ALA A 19 -3.27 -49.32 -25.15
C ALA A 19 -2.69 -49.50 -23.74
N GLY A 20 -2.00 -50.62 -23.47
CA GLY A 20 -1.36 -50.87 -22.18
C GLY A 20 -0.22 -49.89 -21.86
N THR A 21 0.57 -49.53 -22.88
CA THR A 21 1.69 -48.58 -22.72
C THR A 21 1.18 -47.15 -22.51
N LEU A 22 0.11 -46.76 -23.20
CA LEU A 22 -0.55 -45.46 -23.03
C LEU A 22 -1.21 -45.32 -21.64
N LEU A 23 -1.83 -46.40 -21.15
CA LEU A 23 -2.45 -46.42 -19.82
C LEU A 23 -1.38 -46.30 -18.72
N MET A 24 -0.23 -46.97 -18.87
CA MET A 24 0.89 -46.86 -17.92
C MET A 24 1.48 -45.44 -17.91
N LEU A 25 1.65 -44.80 -19.06
CA LEU A 25 2.08 -43.39 -19.18
C LEU A 25 1.07 -42.41 -18.55
N LEU A 26 -0.23 -42.66 -18.70
CA LEU A 26 -1.28 -41.87 -18.05
C LEU A 26 -1.25 -42.02 -16.52
N MET A 27 -1.10 -43.24 -16.01
CA MET A 27 -1.00 -43.48 -14.58
C MET A 27 0.31 -42.94 -13.98
N SER A 28 1.42 -42.94 -14.73
CA SER A 28 2.67 -42.30 -14.32
C SER A 28 2.55 -40.77 -14.22
N ASN A 29 1.77 -40.12 -15.09
CA ASN A 29 1.49 -38.67 -14.98
C ASN A 29 0.54 -38.34 -13.83
N ILE A 30 -0.36 -39.25 -13.45
CA ILE A 30 -1.28 -39.08 -12.32
C ILE A 30 -0.54 -39.29 -10.98
N LEU A 31 0.38 -40.27 -10.92
CA LEU A 31 1.17 -40.58 -9.72
C LEU A 31 2.36 -39.63 -9.48
N LEU A 32 2.77 -38.84 -10.48
CA LEU A 32 3.80 -37.81 -10.31
C LEU A 32 3.28 -36.52 -9.66
N TRP A 33 1.99 -36.44 -9.32
CA TRP A 33 1.40 -35.20 -8.79
C TRP A 33 1.36 -35.09 -7.27
N GLU A 34 1.92 -36.04 -6.53
CA GLU A 34 2.20 -35.83 -5.11
C GLU A 34 3.56 -35.14 -4.96
N ASN A 35 3.52 -33.93 -4.42
CA ASN A 35 4.62 -33.04 -4.03
C ASN A 35 4.99 -31.88 -4.97
N VAL A 36 4.03 -31.35 -5.75
CA VAL A 36 4.08 -29.89 -5.98
C VAL A 36 3.40 -29.25 -4.78
N ALA A 37 4.20 -28.99 -3.73
CA ALA A 37 3.82 -27.99 -2.76
C ALA A 37 3.44 -26.74 -3.57
N SER A 38 2.15 -26.40 -3.57
CA SER A 38 1.72 -25.13 -4.09
C SER A 38 2.50 -24.09 -3.31
N VAL A 39 3.49 -23.46 -3.96
CA VAL A 39 4.08 -22.22 -3.45
C VAL A 39 2.88 -21.36 -3.10
N PRO A 40 2.70 -20.96 -1.83
CA PRO A 40 1.58 -20.13 -1.47
C PRO A 40 1.67 -18.89 -2.35
N ARG A 41 0.70 -18.70 -3.26
CA ARG A 41 0.47 -17.36 -3.82
C ARG A 41 0.38 -16.46 -2.62
N HIS A 42 1.33 -15.53 -2.49
CA HIS A 42 1.48 -14.63 -1.35
C HIS A 42 0.15 -14.37 -0.66
N ALA A 43 -0.09 -15.11 0.42
CA ALA A 43 -1.19 -14.85 1.31
C ALA A 43 -0.74 -13.70 2.22
N SER A 44 -0.58 -12.51 1.65
CA SER A 44 -0.35 -11.27 2.42
C SER A 44 -1.52 -10.98 3.39
N GLY A 45 -2.64 -11.70 3.27
CA GLY A 45 -3.77 -11.63 4.21
C GLY A 45 -3.85 -12.74 5.27
N ALA A 46 -3.27 -13.94 5.06
CA ALA A 46 -3.55 -15.09 5.94
C ALA A 46 -2.87 -15.00 7.31
N GLY A 47 -1.67 -14.41 7.40
CA GLY A 47 -0.98 -14.20 8.69
C GLY A 47 -1.54 -13.03 9.52
N ARG A 48 -2.31 -12.13 8.91
CA ARG A 48 -2.79 -10.90 9.57
C ARG A 48 -4.06 -11.14 10.39
N GLY A 49 -4.91 -12.09 10.00
CA GLY A 49 -6.09 -12.49 10.77
C GLY A 49 -5.74 -13.12 12.13
N GLU A 50 -4.57 -13.74 12.21
CA GLU A 50 -4.06 -14.44 13.39
C GLU A 50 -3.41 -13.50 14.43
N MET A 51 -2.92 -12.33 14.00
CA MET A 51 -2.27 -11.37 14.89
C MET A 51 -3.25 -10.79 15.93
N SER A 52 -2.78 -10.66 17.18
CA SER A 52 -3.53 -10.02 18.26
C SER A 52 -3.70 -8.51 17.99
N LEU A 53 -4.69 -7.87 18.62
CA LEU A 53 -4.88 -6.42 18.50
C LEU A 53 -3.60 -5.66 18.91
N HIS A 54 -2.93 -6.11 19.98
CA HIS A 54 -1.67 -5.53 20.42
C HIS A 54 -0.57 -5.66 19.36
N GLY A 55 -0.41 -6.85 18.76
CA GLY A 55 0.57 -7.07 17.70
C GLY A 55 0.30 -6.22 16.45
N LEU A 56 -0.97 -6.06 16.07
CA LEU A 56 -1.36 -5.20 14.95
C LEU A 56 -1.01 -3.73 15.23
N LEU A 57 -1.25 -3.26 16.46
CA LEU A 57 -0.90 -1.91 16.87
C LEU A 57 0.62 -1.67 16.89
N ASP A 58 1.41 -2.63 17.37
CA ASP A 58 2.88 -2.56 17.31
C ASP A 58 3.36 -2.47 15.86
N HIS A 59 2.81 -3.31 14.98
CA HIS A 59 3.15 -3.31 13.58
C HIS A 59 2.77 -1.98 12.90
N ALA A 60 1.60 -1.42 13.22
CA ALA A 60 1.16 -0.12 12.72
C ALA A 60 2.12 1.00 13.14
N ILE A 61 2.61 1.00 14.38
CA ILE A 61 3.59 1.99 14.87
C ILE A 61 4.90 1.89 14.09
N ILE A 62 5.42 0.68 13.89
CA ILE A 62 6.67 0.46 13.15
C ILE A 62 6.53 0.96 11.71
N LEU A 63 5.43 0.60 11.03
CA LEU A 63 5.18 1.02 9.65
C LEU A 63 4.93 2.53 9.54
N ALA A 64 4.19 3.14 10.46
CA ALA A 64 3.94 4.58 10.46
C ALA A 64 5.24 5.37 10.65
N HIS A 65 6.12 4.92 11.55
CA HIS A 65 7.44 5.51 11.73
C HIS A 65 8.30 5.35 10.47
N ASN A 66 8.37 4.15 9.88
CA ASN A 66 9.11 3.91 8.64
C ASN A 66 8.62 4.79 7.47
N VAL A 67 7.30 4.90 7.29
CA VAL A 67 6.71 5.81 6.28
C VAL A 67 7.13 7.26 6.52
N THR A 68 7.14 7.70 7.78
CA THR A 68 7.57 9.06 8.15
C THR A 68 9.03 9.32 7.78
N GLU A 69 9.92 8.38 8.09
CA GLU A 69 11.35 8.47 7.73
C GLU A 69 11.56 8.50 6.21
N LEU A 70 10.89 7.60 5.46
CA LEU A 70 10.98 7.58 3.99
C LEU A 70 10.48 8.90 3.36
N ILE A 71 9.40 9.48 3.90
CA ILE A 71 8.90 10.79 3.46
C ILE A 71 9.92 11.89 3.80
N ALA A 72 10.55 11.84 4.97
CA ALA A 72 11.57 12.82 5.36
C ALA A 72 12.79 12.75 4.44
N GLU A 73 13.26 11.55 4.10
CA GLU A 73 14.36 11.34 3.15
C GLU A 73 14.01 11.86 1.76
N MET A 74 12.84 11.50 1.22
CA MET A 74 12.40 12.00 -0.08
C MET A 74 12.30 13.53 -0.11
N ASN A 75 11.77 14.13 0.97
CA ASN A 75 11.70 15.59 1.10
C ASN A 75 13.11 16.22 1.15
N SER A 76 14.05 15.60 1.87
CA SER A 76 15.45 16.06 1.88
C SER A 76 16.04 16.04 0.48
N VAL A 77 15.93 14.93 -0.25
CA VAL A 77 16.44 14.80 -1.62
C VAL A 77 15.81 15.85 -2.55
N PHE A 78 14.48 16.04 -2.46
CA PHE A 78 13.80 17.08 -3.24
C PHE A 78 14.29 18.49 -2.91
N LEU A 79 14.43 18.81 -1.63
CA LEU A 79 14.90 20.13 -1.20
C LEU A 79 16.34 20.37 -1.60
N GLU A 80 17.22 19.37 -1.58
CA GLU A 80 18.56 19.53 -2.14
C GLU A 80 18.49 19.88 -3.63
N ASP A 81 17.69 19.14 -4.41
CA ASP A 81 17.55 19.36 -5.85
C ASP A 81 16.94 20.74 -6.20
N VAL A 82 16.03 21.25 -5.36
CA VAL A 82 15.41 22.58 -5.51
C VAL A 82 16.31 23.70 -5.00
N LEU A 83 16.87 23.59 -3.80
CA LEU A 83 17.63 24.65 -3.14
C LEU A 83 19.00 24.90 -3.77
N TYR A 84 19.60 23.89 -4.40
CA TYR A 84 20.93 24.01 -5.03
C TYR A 84 20.86 24.43 -6.51
N LYS A 85 19.67 24.63 -7.10
CA LYS A 85 19.51 25.32 -8.39
C LYS A 85 19.35 26.83 -8.15
N PRO A 86 20.26 27.70 -8.65
CA PRO A 86 20.17 29.15 -8.45
C PRO A 86 18.81 29.72 -8.88
N GLY A 87 18.16 30.48 -8.00
CA GLY A 87 16.87 31.14 -8.26
C GLY A 87 15.61 30.42 -7.77
N ARG A 88 15.72 29.22 -7.17
CA ARG A 88 14.57 28.46 -6.62
C ARG A 88 14.58 28.41 -5.09
N TRP A 89 14.42 29.56 -4.43
CA TRP A 89 14.29 29.62 -2.97
C TRP A 89 12.92 30.14 -2.56
N PHE A 90 12.12 29.31 -1.87
CA PHE A 90 10.85 29.70 -1.29
C PHE A 90 11.03 29.91 0.22
N PRO A 91 10.90 31.15 0.74
CA PRO A 91 10.91 31.40 2.16
C PRO A 91 9.81 30.59 2.87
N GLU A 92 10.09 30.06 4.05
CA GLU A 92 9.14 29.25 4.84
C GLU A 92 7.80 29.99 5.13
N ARG A 93 7.85 31.33 5.16
CA ARG A 93 6.69 32.22 5.32
C ARG A 93 5.75 32.28 4.10
N ASP A 94 6.23 31.88 2.92
CA ASP A 94 5.46 31.92 1.68
C ASP A 94 4.72 30.60 1.46
N LEU A 95 5.02 29.56 2.25
CA LEU A 95 4.37 28.26 2.20
C LEU A 95 2.91 28.36 2.63
N THR A 96 2.01 27.79 1.84
CA THR A 96 0.59 27.75 2.19
C THR A 96 0.35 26.79 3.35
N ALA A 97 -0.57 27.14 4.26
CA ALA A 97 -0.97 26.24 5.33
C ALA A 97 -1.50 24.92 4.74
N CYS A 98 -0.95 23.81 5.23
CA CYS A 98 -1.41 22.47 4.85
C CYS A 98 -2.91 22.32 5.07
N HIS A 99 -3.60 21.64 4.16
CA HIS A 99 -4.99 21.27 4.35
C HIS A 99 -5.19 20.71 5.76
N ARG A 100 -6.01 21.39 6.58
CA ARG A 100 -6.22 21.01 7.97
C ARG A 100 -6.87 19.63 7.99
N SER A 101 -6.08 18.63 8.35
CA SER A 101 -6.59 17.28 8.57
C SER A 101 -7.75 17.31 9.57
N PRO A 102 -8.83 16.53 9.34
CA PRO A 102 -9.99 16.45 10.23
C PRO A 102 -9.69 15.93 11.65
N PHE A 103 -8.44 15.58 11.96
CA PHE A 103 -7.94 15.32 13.33
C PHE A 103 -8.21 16.44 14.36
N THR A 104 -8.79 17.58 13.96
CA THR A 104 -9.21 18.69 14.82
C THR A 104 -10.62 18.55 15.39
N ILE A 105 -11.41 17.54 15.02
CA ILE A 105 -12.68 17.28 15.73
C ILE A 105 -12.32 16.84 17.15
N ALA A 106 -12.45 17.79 18.08
CA ALA A 106 -12.37 17.57 19.50
C ALA A 106 -13.32 16.42 19.85
N VAL A 107 -12.70 15.28 20.17
CA VAL A 107 -13.40 14.10 20.64
C VAL A 107 -14.17 14.49 21.88
N SER A 108 -15.50 14.46 21.79
CA SER A 108 -16.38 14.58 22.95
C SER A 108 -15.94 13.58 24.02
N LYS A 109 -15.85 14.05 25.26
CA LYS A 109 -15.49 13.24 26.44
C LYS A 109 -16.51 12.13 26.74
N GLU A 110 -17.61 12.06 25.99
CA GLU A 110 -18.73 11.16 26.21
C GLU A 110 -18.90 10.20 25.03
N GLY A 111 -18.08 9.15 25.03
CA GLY A 111 -18.22 8.01 24.14
C GLY A 111 -17.35 6.87 24.65
N THR A 112 -17.90 5.66 24.75
CA THR A 112 -17.16 4.45 25.09
C THR A 112 -15.88 4.39 24.25
N GLN A 113 -14.70 4.22 24.86
CA GLN A 113 -13.38 4.32 24.21
C GLN A 113 -13.24 3.51 22.92
N GLN A 114 -14.00 2.42 22.78
CA GLN A 114 -14.12 1.64 21.56
C GLN A 114 -14.72 2.43 20.38
N ARG A 115 -15.77 3.24 20.59
CA ARG A 115 -16.37 4.11 19.55
C ARG A 115 -15.36 5.16 19.08
N LEU A 116 -14.59 5.71 20.02
CA LEU A 116 -13.51 6.64 19.70
C LEU A 116 -12.40 5.95 18.90
N GLY A 117 -11.96 4.75 19.32
CA GLY A 117 -10.95 3.97 18.60
C GLY A 117 -11.37 3.66 17.17
N VAL A 118 -12.63 3.26 16.96
CA VAL A 118 -13.20 3.02 15.61
C VAL A 118 -13.14 4.28 14.76
N PHE A 119 -13.61 5.41 15.28
CA PHE A 119 -13.58 6.68 14.58
C PHE A 119 -12.14 7.07 14.19
N LEU A 120 -11.19 7.01 15.14
CA LEU A 120 -9.80 7.35 14.87
C LEU A 120 -9.16 6.46 13.80
N VAL A 121 -9.42 5.16 13.82
CA VAL A 121 -8.88 4.23 12.81
C VAL A 121 -9.45 4.53 11.42
N LYS A 122 -10.75 4.82 11.31
CA LYS A 122 -11.39 5.21 10.04
C LYS A 122 -10.81 6.50 9.48
N GLU A 123 -10.64 7.53 10.32
CA GLU A 123 -10.00 8.79 9.94
C GLU A 123 -8.55 8.57 9.45
N MET A 124 -7.79 7.72 10.14
CA MET A 124 -6.43 7.36 9.71
C MET A 124 -6.42 6.66 8.35
N ILE A 125 -7.32 5.71 8.12
CA ILE A 125 -7.44 5.02 6.82
C ILE A 125 -7.72 6.04 5.71
N GLY A 126 -8.67 6.95 5.93
CA GLY A 126 -9.00 8.01 4.97
C GLY A 126 -7.84 8.93 4.62
N MET A 127 -7.02 9.26 5.61
CA MET A 127 -5.82 10.05 5.39
C MET A 127 -4.80 9.31 4.51
N LEU A 128 -4.58 8.02 4.78
CA LEU A 128 -3.67 7.19 3.98
C LEU A 128 -4.17 7.01 2.53
N GLU A 129 -5.47 6.91 2.31
CA GLU A 129 -6.05 6.91 0.95
C GLU A 129 -5.78 8.23 0.22
N THR A 130 -5.92 9.36 0.93
CA THR A 130 -5.60 10.69 0.38
C THR A 130 -4.12 10.78 0.00
N TRP A 131 -3.21 10.35 0.88
CA TRP A 131 -1.77 10.36 0.59
C TRP A 131 -1.39 9.43 -0.55
N THR A 132 -2.01 8.24 -0.64
CA THR A 132 -1.79 7.31 -1.74
C THR A 132 -2.13 7.99 -3.08
N PHE A 133 -3.27 8.68 -3.13
CA PHE A 133 -3.69 9.43 -4.31
C PHE A 133 -2.74 10.59 -4.64
N SER A 134 -2.32 11.37 -3.63
CA SER A 134 -1.35 12.45 -3.82
C SER A 134 0.00 11.92 -4.34
N LEU A 135 0.55 10.87 -3.75
CA LEU A 135 1.84 10.28 -4.16
C LEU A 135 1.79 9.73 -5.59
N TYR A 136 0.70 9.07 -5.97
CA TYR A 136 0.47 8.63 -7.34
C TYR A 136 0.52 9.81 -8.31
N HIS A 137 -0.19 10.90 -8.00
CA HIS A 137 -0.19 12.08 -8.86
C HIS A 137 1.16 12.79 -8.90
N ILE A 138 1.87 12.91 -7.79
CA ILE A 138 3.24 13.47 -7.78
C ILE A 138 4.13 12.68 -8.73
N ALA A 139 4.19 11.36 -8.56
CA ALA A 139 5.03 10.49 -9.37
C ALA A 139 4.66 10.58 -10.86
N ASN A 140 3.36 10.64 -11.17
CA ASN A 140 2.86 10.80 -12.53
C ASN A 140 3.21 12.17 -13.12
N GLU A 141 2.96 13.27 -12.43
CA GLU A 141 3.25 14.60 -12.99
C GLU A 141 4.76 14.82 -13.15
N MET A 142 5.59 14.30 -12.23
CA MET A 142 7.06 14.36 -12.34
C MET A 142 7.61 13.53 -13.50
N SER A 143 6.98 12.40 -13.85
CA SER A 143 7.46 11.57 -14.97
C SER A 143 7.26 12.20 -16.34
N HIS A 144 6.43 13.24 -16.45
CA HIS A 144 6.17 13.97 -17.69
C HIS A 144 7.01 15.25 -17.82
N MET A 145 7.93 15.52 -16.88
CA MET A 145 8.87 16.64 -16.96
C MET A 145 9.94 16.40 -18.03
N GLU A 146 10.54 17.47 -18.55
CA GLU A 146 11.63 17.39 -19.53
C GLU A 146 12.85 16.63 -18.97
N GLU A 147 13.17 16.86 -17.69
CA GLU A 147 14.16 16.12 -16.91
C GLU A 147 13.46 15.49 -15.68
N PRO A 148 12.97 14.24 -15.79
CA PRO A 148 12.29 13.58 -14.69
C PRO A 148 13.25 13.30 -13.51
N PRO A 149 12.86 13.63 -12.26
CA PRO A 149 13.64 13.29 -11.08
C PRO A 149 13.41 11.82 -10.69
N ASP A 150 14.03 10.89 -11.40
CA ASP A 150 13.81 9.43 -11.27
C ASP A 150 13.96 8.92 -9.84
N GLU A 151 14.93 9.44 -9.07
CA GLU A 151 15.11 9.06 -7.67
C GLU A 151 13.87 9.43 -6.84
N ILE A 152 13.36 10.66 -6.97
CA ILE A 152 12.18 11.14 -6.24
C ILE A 152 10.94 10.34 -6.65
N ILE A 153 10.78 10.07 -7.94
CA ILE A 153 9.67 9.25 -8.47
C ILE A 153 9.71 7.84 -7.87
N SER A 154 10.90 7.22 -7.81
CA SER A 154 11.07 5.87 -7.24
C SER A 154 10.78 5.84 -5.73
N ARG A 155 11.21 6.87 -4.98
CA ARG A 155 10.92 7.02 -3.56
C ARG A 155 9.42 7.22 -3.32
N ALA A 156 8.75 8.05 -4.11
CA ALA A 156 7.31 8.26 -4.01
C ALA A 156 6.52 6.95 -4.18
N LYS A 157 6.87 6.13 -5.17
CA LYS A 157 6.25 4.81 -5.39
C LYS A 157 6.48 3.84 -4.23
N ASN A 158 7.71 3.78 -3.69
CA ASN A 158 8.01 2.96 -2.51
C ASN A 158 7.19 3.41 -1.28
N ILE A 159 7.10 4.72 -1.04
CA ILE A 159 6.27 5.27 0.05
C ILE A 159 4.80 4.89 -0.15
N GLU A 160 4.28 4.99 -1.36
CA GLU A 160 2.91 4.58 -1.70
C GLU A 160 2.64 3.11 -1.34
N GLU A 161 3.57 2.20 -1.67
CA GLU A 161 3.49 0.78 -1.30
C GLU A 161 3.50 0.57 0.22
N LYS A 162 4.36 1.29 0.94
CA LYS A 162 4.44 1.22 2.41
C LYS A 162 3.19 1.78 3.08
N ILE A 163 2.57 2.81 2.51
CA ILE A 163 1.29 3.35 2.97
C ILE A 163 0.17 2.33 2.76
N LYS A 164 0.13 1.63 1.61
CA LYS A 164 -0.86 0.55 1.39
C LYS A 164 -0.71 -0.57 2.42
N GLU A 165 0.53 -0.97 2.72
CA GLU A 165 0.82 -1.96 3.76
C GLU A 165 0.32 -1.51 5.14
N LEU A 166 0.57 -0.27 5.53
CA LEU A 166 0.09 0.33 6.78
C LEU A 166 -1.44 0.41 6.83
N MET A 167 -2.07 0.81 5.72
CA MET A 167 -3.53 0.86 5.59
C MET A 167 -4.15 -0.53 5.81
N ASP A 168 -3.54 -1.59 5.29
CA ASP A 168 -4.00 -2.96 5.53
C ASP A 168 -3.87 -3.38 7.01
N VAL A 169 -2.85 -2.90 7.73
CA VAL A 169 -2.75 -3.09 9.18
C VAL A 169 -3.92 -2.42 9.90
N LEU A 170 -4.22 -1.17 9.55
CA LEU A 170 -5.30 -0.40 10.16
C LEU A 170 -6.68 -1.00 9.87
N LYS A 171 -6.91 -1.50 8.66
CA LYS A 171 -8.11 -2.29 8.33
C LYS A 171 -8.21 -3.56 9.18
N GLY A 172 -7.08 -4.23 9.42
CA GLY A 172 -7.01 -5.35 10.37
C GLY A 172 -7.37 -4.96 11.81
N ILE A 173 -6.89 -3.82 12.29
CA ILE A 173 -7.24 -3.26 13.61
C ILE A 173 -8.75 -2.96 13.66
N LEU A 174 -9.28 -2.27 12.65
CA LEU A 174 -10.69 -1.92 12.55
C LEU A 174 -11.58 -3.15 12.66
N ASN A 175 -11.26 -4.21 11.91
CA ASN A 175 -12.00 -5.47 11.94
C ASN A 175 -11.99 -6.16 13.33
N LYS A 176 -10.93 -5.99 14.13
CA LYS A 176 -10.86 -6.54 15.50
C LYS A 176 -11.70 -5.73 16.49
N ILE A 177 -11.75 -4.40 16.35
CA ILE A 177 -12.47 -3.52 17.29
C ILE A 177 -13.93 -3.27 16.90
N GLN A 178 -14.28 -3.46 15.63
CA GLN A 178 -15.63 -3.39 15.07
C GLN A 178 -15.83 -4.53 14.05
N PRO A 179 -16.24 -5.73 14.50
CA PRO A 179 -16.58 -6.81 13.59
C PRO A 179 -17.84 -6.47 12.78
N GLY A 180 -17.74 -6.44 11.45
CA GLY A 180 -18.86 -6.11 10.57
C GLY A 180 -18.39 -5.63 9.19
N SER A 181 -19.34 -5.40 8.28
CA SER A 181 -19.01 -4.85 6.96
C SER A 181 -18.65 -3.36 7.12
N PRO A 182 -17.48 -2.91 6.62
CA PRO A 182 -17.13 -1.50 6.64
C PRO A 182 -18.15 -0.74 5.79
N GLU A 183 -18.76 0.28 6.37
CA GLU A 183 -19.51 1.27 5.58
C GLU A 183 -18.54 1.90 4.57
N ASN A 184 -18.98 2.01 3.29
CA ASN A 184 -18.23 2.71 2.26
C ASN A 184 -18.17 4.20 2.61
N GLU A 185 -17.18 4.59 3.40
CA GLU A 185 -16.89 5.99 3.69
C GLU A 185 -16.20 6.61 2.49
N ARG A 186 -16.72 7.75 2.04
CA ARG A 186 -16.09 8.55 0.99
C ARG A 186 -15.14 9.52 1.64
N PHE A 187 -13.87 9.40 1.32
CA PHE A 187 -12.85 10.33 1.79
C PHE A 187 -12.72 11.54 0.86
N PRO A 188 -12.39 12.72 1.40
CA PRO A 188 -12.26 13.93 0.61
C PRO A 188 -11.21 13.77 -0.48
N MET A 189 -11.57 14.15 -1.70
CA MET A 189 -10.69 14.12 -2.87
C MET A 189 -9.71 15.30 -2.81
N TRP A 190 -8.44 15.03 -3.04
CA TRP A 190 -7.41 16.07 -3.16
C TRP A 190 -7.59 16.85 -4.47
N ASN A 191 -7.72 18.18 -4.36
CA ASN A 191 -8.10 19.07 -5.47
C ASN A 191 -6.94 19.94 -6.00
N GLU A 192 -5.68 19.71 -5.60
CA GLU A 192 -4.56 20.61 -5.97
C GLU A 192 -3.79 20.19 -7.23
N LEU A 193 -4.30 19.21 -7.99
CA LEU A 193 -3.69 18.71 -9.23
C LEU A 193 -3.42 19.83 -10.26
N ALA A 194 -4.24 20.89 -10.25
CA ALA A 194 -4.07 22.03 -11.15
C ALA A 194 -2.75 22.79 -10.93
N TYR A 195 -2.27 22.88 -9.68
CA TYR A 195 -1.02 23.59 -9.37
C TYR A 195 0.21 22.78 -9.78
N LEU A 196 0.17 21.45 -9.65
CA LEU A 196 1.24 20.57 -10.13
C LEU A 196 1.43 20.63 -11.65
N ARG A 197 0.36 20.93 -12.38
CA ARG A 197 0.34 21.03 -13.85
C ARG A 197 0.61 22.43 -14.39
N SER A 198 0.98 23.37 -13.53
CA SER A 198 1.28 24.74 -13.95
C SER A 198 2.36 24.74 -15.05
N PRO A 199 2.16 25.46 -16.17
CA PRO A 199 3.20 25.63 -17.19
C PRO A 199 4.34 26.53 -16.67
N ASP A 200 4.06 27.39 -15.70
CA ASP A 200 5.04 28.20 -14.96
C ASP A 200 5.84 27.27 -14.04
N GLU A 201 7.14 27.16 -14.32
CA GLU A 201 8.08 26.30 -13.62
C GLU A 201 8.20 26.68 -12.14
N GLU A 202 8.25 27.97 -11.80
CA GLU A 202 8.39 28.45 -10.43
C GLU A 202 7.16 28.08 -9.61
N ARG A 203 5.95 28.32 -10.14
CA ARG A 203 4.69 27.92 -9.49
C ARG A 203 4.60 26.41 -9.29
N ARG A 204 5.08 25.64 -10.26
CA ARG A 204 5.09 24.18 -10.17
C ARG A 204 6.04 23.70 -9.07
N HIS A 205 7.25 24.26 -8.97
CA HIS A 205 8.20 23.94 -7.89
C HIS A 205 7.68 24.35 -6.51
N PHE A 206 7.03 25.51 -6.42
CA PHE A 206 6.37 25.96 -5.19
C PHE A 206 5.27 24.98 -4.75
N ALA A 207 4.45 24.51 -5.69
CA ALA A 207 3.40 23.53 -5.40
C ALA A 207 3.97 22.20 -4.88
N PHE A 208 5.04 21.67 -5.49
CA PHE A 208 5.71 20.46 -5.00
C PHE A 208 6.34 20.68 -3.62
N THR A 209 6.98 21.83 -3.38
CA THR A 209 7.57 22.20 -2.08
C THR A 209 6.52 22.16 -0.97
N ASN A 210 5.38 22.85 -1.18
CA ASN A 210 4.27 22.84 -0.22
C ASN A 210 3.77 21.43 0.04
N LEU A 211 3.56 20.65 -1.02
CA LEU A 211 3.01 19.31 -0.91
C LEU A 211 3.94 18.40 -0.07
N PHE A 212 5.23 18.34 -0.39
CA PHE A 212 6.17 17.49 0.35
C PHE A 212 6.32 17.89 1.80
N GLN A 213 6.33 19.18 2.10
CA GLN A 213 6.37 19.66 3.48
C GLN A 213 5.10 19.31 4.23
N CYS A 214 3.94 19.45 3.61
CA CYS A 214 2.67 19.05 4.21
C CYS A 214 2.59 17.56 4.47
N LEU A 215 3.01 16.73 3.49
CA LEU A 215 3.08 15.29 3.66
C LEU A 215 3.99 14.89 4.82
N LEU A 216 5.14 15.56 4.99
CA LEU A 216 6.05 15.32 6.11
C LEU A 216 5.48 15.78 7.47
N GLN A 217 4.84 16.95 7.52
CA GLN A 217 4.20 17.40 8.76
C GLN A 217 3.08 16.47 9.18
N ASP A 218 2.29 16.02 8.22
CA ASP A 218 1.14 15.17 8.47
C ASP A 218 1.55 13.72 8.79
N SER A 219 2.64 13.20 8.21
CA SER A 219 3.21 11.89 8.58
C SER A 219 3.69 11.85 10.03
N ARG A 220 4.39 12.90 10.49
CA ARG A 220 4.81 13.02 11.91
C ARG A 220 3.62 13.06 12.87
N LYS A 221 2.55 13.78 12.52
CA LYS A 221 1.31 13.78 13.29
C LYS A 221 0.67 12.40 13.29
N PHE A 222 0.64 11.74 12.14
CA PHE A 222 0.07 10.40 11.99
C PHE A 222 0.80 9.36 12.87
N ASP A 223 2.13 9.29 12.81
CA ASP A 223 2.94 8.40 13.69
C ASP A 223 2.58 8.62 15.16
N SER A 224 2.55 9.88 15.60
CA SER A 224 2.16 10.24 16.96
C SER A 224 0.74 9.76 17.31
N LYS A 225 -0.21 9.89 16.38
CA LYS A 225 -1.60 9.46 16.58
C LYS A 225 -1.76 7.94 16.63
N VAL A 226 -0.97 7.17 15.86
CA VAL A 226 -0.99 5.70 15.93
C VAL A 226 -0.52 5.21 17.29
N ARG A 227 0.49 5.87 17.89
CA ARG A 227 0.93 5.57 19.27
C ARG A 227 -0.17 5.86 20.30
N LEU A 228 -0.83 7.02 20.18
CA LEU A 228 -1.97 7.38 21.03
C LEU A 228 -3.13 6.38 20.90
N LEU A 229 -3.41 5.91 19.67
CA LEU A 229 -4.43 4.89 19.41
C LEU A 229 -4.16 3.62 20.21
N LYS A 230 -2.90 3.14 20.21
CA LYS A 230 -2.52 1.96 21.01
C LYS A 230 -2.82 2.20 22.48
N CYS A 231 -2.46 3.37 23.01
CA CYS A 231 -2.65 3.64 24.42
C CYS A 231 -4.12 3.72 24.86
N ARG A 232 -4.97 4.26 24.00
CA ARG A 232 -6.42 4.28 24.25
C ARG A 232 -7.04 2.88 24.17
N LEU A 233 -6.66 2.09 23.16
CA LEU A 233 -7.26 0.77 22.94
C LEU A 233 -6.76 -0.31 23.92
N ILE A 234 -5.49 -0.25 24.34
CA ILE A 234 -4.88 -1.28 25.19
C ILE A 234 -4.87 -0.87 26.66
N TYR A 235 -4.50 0.39 26.95
CA TYR A 235 -4.24 0.85 28.33
C TYR A 235 -5.32 1.79 28.86
N ASN A 236 -6.32 2.15 28.05
CA ASN A 236 -7.39 3.08 28.41
C ASN A 236 -6.88 4.40 29.01
N ARG A 237 -5.82 4.95 28.42
CA ARG A 237 -5.21 6.23 28.84
C ARG A 237 -4.61 6.96 27.65
N ASP A 238 -4.38 8.24 27.85
CA ASP A 238 -3.50 8.99 26.96
C ASP A 238 -2.05 8.71 27.36
N CYS A 239 -1.29 8.18 26.41
CA CYS A 239 0.15 8.23 26.35
C CYS A 239 0.50 8.98 25.05
#